data_AF-A0A2D9Y2A9-F1
#
_entry.id   AF-A0A2D9Y2A9-F1
#
_cell.length_a   1.000
_cell.length_b   1.000
_cell.length_c   1.000
_cell.angle_alpha   90.00
_cell.angle_beta   90.00
_cell.angle_gamma   90.00
#
_symmetry.space_group_name_H-M   'P 1'
#
loop_
_entity.id
_entity.type
_entity.pdbx_description
1 polymer ?
#
loop_
_entity_poly.entity_id
_entity_poly.type
_entity_poly.pdbx_seq_one_letter_code
_entity_poly.pdbx_strand_id
1 'polypeptide(L)'
;YDFFFVSGQIYTDSKAGEKFKSAAQGLITLATYGLGMLIGFYVAGKITDANLIAENQHNWQSIWVFPAIFAAVVLLLFGVLFKNEQIEYKK
;
A
#
# COMPACT_ATOMS: atom_id res chain seq x y z
N TYR A 1 -9.94 -6.78 -5.24
CA TYR A 1 -9.17 -5.74 -5.94
C TYR A 1 -9.38 -4.47 -5.15
N ASP A 2 -8.38 -4.05 -4.37
CA ASP A 2 -8.55 -2.97 -3.39
C ASP A 2 -8.66 -1.60 -4.08
N PHE A 3 -9.40 -0.67 -3.47
CA PHE A 3 -9.62 0.69 -3.97
C PHE A 3 -8.30 1.43 -4.23
N PHE A 4 -7.29 1.14 -3.42
CA PHE A 4 -5.93 1.65 -3.59
C PHE A 4 -5.30 1.29 -4.95
N PHE A 5 -5.48 0.05 -5.41
CA PHE A 5 -4.92 -0.40 -6.68
C PHE A 5 -5.62 0.24 -7.86
N VAL A 6 -6.95 0.31 -7.81
CA VAL A 6 -7.76 0.88 -8.90
C VAL A 6 -7.47 2.39 -9.03
N SER A 7 -7.51 3.13 -7.93
CA SER A 7 -7.24 4.57 -7.94
C SER A 7 -5.78 4.87 -8.32
N GLY A 8 -4.81 4.10 -7.82
CA GLY A 8 -3.41 4.23 -8.18
C GLY A 8 -3.12 3.96 -9.66
N GLN A 9 -3.77 2.95 -10.24
CA GLN A 9 -3.68 2.65 -11.68
C GLN A 9 -4.27 3.79 -12.52
N ILE A 10 -5.47 4.30 -12.17
CA ILE A 10 -6.11 5.42 -12.89
C ILE A 10 -5.23 6.68 -12.85
N TYR A 11 -4.67 7.02 -11.69
CA TYR A 11 -3.79 8.19 -11.55
C TYR A 11 -2.48 8.04 -12.33
N THR A 12 -1.90 6.84 -12.32
CA THR A 12 -0.65 6.60 -13.03
C THR A 12 -0.87 6.59 -14.53
N ASP A 13 -1.98 6.01 -15.00
CA ASP A 13 -2.40 6.05 -16.40
C ASP A 13 -2.57 7.49 -16.89
N SER A 14 -3.18 8.36 -16.07
CA SER A 14 -3.39 9.76 -16.45
C SER A 14 -2.07 10.56 -16.52
N LYS A 15 -1.06 10.20 -15.71
CA LYS A 15 0.22 10.92 -15.67
C LYS A 15 1.32 10.35 -16.59
N ALA A 16 1.35 9.04 -16.85
CA ALA A 16 2.43 8.36 -17.57
C ALA A 16 2.38 8.54 -19.10
N GLY A 17 1.21 8.92 -19.66
CA GLY A 17 0.99 9.02 -21.11
C GLY A 17 0.99 7.65 -21.82
N GLU A 18 0.45 7.60 -23.04
CA GLU A 18 0.21 6.33 -23.77
C GLU A 18 1.48 5.49 -23.98
N LYS A 19 2.63 6.15 -24.18
CA LYS A 19 3.91 5.50 -24.47
C LYS A 19 4.46 4.66 -23.30
N PHE A 20 4.21 5.07 -22.06
CA PHE A 20 4.80 4.41 -20.87
C PHE A 20 3.77 3.72 -19.98
N LYS A 21 2.50 3.77 -20.34
CA LYS A 21 1.36 3.22 -19.59
C LYS A 21 1.60 1.78 -19.12
N SER A 22 1.90 0.86 -20.04
CA SER A 22 2.09 -0.56 -19.70
C SER A 22 3.28 -0.81 -18.78
N ALA A 23 4.37 -0.06 -18.95
CA ALA A 23 5.55 -0.15 -18.08
C ALA A 23 5.24 0.38 -16.67
N ALA A 24 4.51 1.49 -16.56
CA ALA A 24 4.12 2.08 -15.28
C ALA A 24 3.14 1.18 -14.50
N GLN A 25 2.16 0.56 -15.18
CA GLN A 25 1.25 -0.41 -14.55
C GLN A 25 1.99 -1.67 -14.09
N GLY A 26 2.93 -2.18 -14.90
CA GLY A 26 3.79 -3.30 -14.51
C GLY A 26 4.63 -2.98 -13.28
N LEU A 27 5.20 -1.77 -13.21
CA LEU A 27 5.99 -1.31 -12.06
C LEU A 27 5.16 -1.22 -10.78
N ILE A 28 3.93 -0.68 -10.84
CA ILE A 28 3.01 -0.63 -9.69
C ILE A 28 2.70 -2.03 -9.20
N THR A 29 2.42 -2.95 -10.11
CA THR A 29 2.10 -4.34 -9.79
C THR A 29 3.28 -5.03 -9.11
N LEU A 30 4.50 -4.85 -9.63
CA LEU A 30 5.72 -5.37 -9.02
C LEU A 30 5.99 -4.75 -7.64
N ALA A 31 5.81 -3.44 -7.51
CA ALA A 31 6.03 -2.75 -6.25
C ALA A 31 5.07 -3.23 -5.15
N THR A 32 3.82 -3.49 -5.50
CA THR A 32 2.78 -3.87 -4.55
C THR A 32 2.73 -5.38 -4.28
N TYR A 33 2.62 -6.21 -5.33
CA TYR A 33 2.50 -7.66 -5.19
C TYR A 33 3.84 -8.39 -5.21
N GLY A 34 4.90 -7.78 -5.73
CA GLY A 34 6.25 -8.32 -5.61
C GLY A 34 6.87 -7.91 -4.28
N LEU A 35 7.55 -6.76 -4.27
CA LEU A 35 8.36 -6.32 -3.14
C LEU A 35 7.52 -5.99 -1.90
N GLY A 36 6.40 -5.28 -2.08
CA GLY A 36 5.53 -4.87 -0.98
C GLY A 36 4.98 -6.06 -0.22
N MET A 37 4.47 -7.07 -0.92
CA MET A 37 3.95 -8.30 -0.32
C MET A 37 5.06 -9.13 0.33
N LEU A 38 6.23 -9.25 -0.28
CA LEU A 38 7.37 -9.97 0.29
C LEU A 38 7.79 -9.36 1.63
N ILE A 39 7.98 -8.04 1.67
CA ILE A 39 8.34 -7.32 2.90
C ILE A 39 7.19 -7.41 3.92
N GLY A 40 5.95 -7.22 3.46
CA GLY A 40 4.76 -7.27 4.31
C GLY A 40 4.61 -8.61 5.03
N PHE A 41 4.77 -9.72 4.32
CA PHE A 41 4.72 -11.06 4.91
C PHE A 41 5.91 -11.35 5.81
N TYR A 42 7.11 -10.90 5.46
CA TYR A 42 8.27 -11.05 6.32
C TYR A 42 8.06 -10.35 7.68
N VAL A 43 7.57 -9.12 7.66
CA VAL A 43 7.28 -8.34 8.86
C VAL A 43 6.09 -8.93 9.63
N ALA A 44 5.02 -9.33 8.95
CA ALA A 44 3.86 -9.96 9.57
C ALA A 44 4.22 -11.28 10.29
N GLY A 45 5.09 -12.10 9.69
CA GLY A 45 5.62 -13.31 10.33
C GLY A 45 6.35 -12.97 11.62
N LYS A 46 7.30 -12.03 11.59
CA LYS A 46 8.03 -11.60 12.80
C LYS A 46 7.12 -11.05 13.90
N ILE A 47 6.10 -10.27 13.54
CA ILE A 47 5.16 -9.71 14.51
C ILE A 47 4.30 -10.82 15.11
N THR A 48 3.88 -11.79 14.30
CA THR A 48 3.06 -12.92 14.77
C THR A 48 3.85 -13.81 15.73
N ASP A 49 5.11 -14.10 15.41
CA ASP A 49 6.02 -14.88 16.25
C ASP A 49 6.36 -14.16 17.56
N ALA A 50 6.56 -12.83 17.52
CA ALA A 50 6.86 -12.04 18.71
C ALA A 50 5.65 -11.86 19.66
N ASN A 51 4.43 -12.10 19.16
CA ASN A 51 3.18 -11.98 19.94
C ASN A 51 2.63 -13.34 20.39
N LEU A 52 3.49 -14.35 20.49
CA LEU A 52 3.16 -15.68 20.97
C LEU A 52 3.15 -15.66 22.51
N ILE A 53 1.97 -15.88 23.11
CA ILE A 53 1.74 -15.77 24.56
C ILE A 53 1.89 -17.15 25.25
N ALA A 54 1.50 -18.23 24.59
CA ALA A 54 1.63 -19.62 25.02
C ALA A 54 1.67 -20.56 23.79
N GLU A 55 1.94 -21.87 23.95
CA GLU A 55 1.89 -22.82 22.82
C GLU A 55 0.58 -22.65 22.03
N ASN A 56 0.70 -22.26 20.75
CA ASN A 56 -0.40 -21.95 19.82
C ASN A 56 -1.37 -20.81 20.22
N GLN A 57 -1.02 -19.94 21.17
CA GLN A 57 -1.86 -18.78 21.53
C GLN A 57 -1.18 -17.46 21.13
N HIS A 58 -1.75 -16.78 20.14
CA HIS A 58 -1.27 -15.49 19.64
C HIS A 58 -2.10 -14.31 20.17
N ASN A 59 -1.43 -13.19 20.47
CA ASN A 59 -2.08 -11.91 20.74
C ASN A 59 -2.55 -11.25 19.44
N TRP A 60 -3.73 -11.65 18.96
CA TRP A 60 -4.31 -11.10 17.74
C TRP A 60 -4.51 -9.59 17.79
N GLN A 61 -4.87 -9.04 18.96
CA GLN A 61 -5.04 -7.58 19.11
C GLN A 61 -3.74 -6.85 18.79
N SER A 62 -2.62 -7.27 19.38
CA SER A 62 -1.31 -6.66 19.10
C SER A 62 -0.87 -6.83 17.64
N ILE A 63 -1.17 -7.99 17.02
CA ILE A 63 -0.86 -8.24 15.61
C ILE A 63 -1.63 -7.28 14.70
N TRP A 64 -2.93 -7.06 14.95
CA TRP A 64 -3.78 -6.16 14.16
C TRP A 64 -3.54 -4.67 14.43
N VAL A 65 -3.02 -4.31 15.61
CA VAL A 65 -2.64 -2.93 15.93
C VAL A 65 -1.51 -2.43 15.01
N PHE A 66 -0.58 -3.30 14.61
CA PHE A 66 0.51 -2.89 13.71
C PHE A 66 0.03 -2.34 12.34
N PRO A 67 -0.77 -3.07 11.53
CA PRO A 67 -1.28 -2.54 10.28
C PRO A 67 -2.23 -1.35 10.51
N ALA A 68 -2.96 -1.30 11.63
CA ALA A 68 -3.81 -0.14 11.97
C ALA A 68 -2.99 1.14 12.18
N ILE A 69 -1.89 1.07 12.94
CA ILE A 69 -0.97 2.20 13.13
C ILE A 69 -0.33 2.59 11.80
N PHE A 70 0.11 1.61 11.00
CA PHE A 70 0.70 1.87 9.69
C PHE A 70 -0.29 2.62 8.77
N ALA A 71 -1.54 2.16 8.70
CA ALA A 71 -2.58 2.83 7.92
C ALA A 71 -2.86 4.25 8.42
N ALA A 72 -2.90 4.46 9.74
CA ALA A 72 -3.07 5.79 10.33
C ALA A 72 -1.91 6.74 9.97
N VAL A 73 -0.67 6.26 10.03
CA VAL A 73 0.52 7.04 9.62
C VAL A 73 0.45 7.39 8.14
N VAL A 74 0.11 6.44 7.26
CA VAL A 74 -0.04 6.70 5.82
C VAL A 74 -1.15 7.72 5.56
N LEU A 75 -2.27 7.64 6.29
CA LEU A 75 -3.36 8.61 6.20
C LEU A 75 -2.92 10.02 6.62
N LEU A 76 -2.16 10.15 7.70
CA LEU A 76 -1.61 11.44 8.13
C LEU A 76 -0.63 12.00 7.10
N LEU A 77 0.28 11.17 6.60
CA LEU A 77 1.23 11.57 5.55
C LEU A 77 0.49 12.00 4.28
N PHE A 78 -0.53 11.26 3.87
CA PHE A 78 -1.38 11.64 2.74
C PHE A 78 -2.07 12.97 3.02
N GLY A 79 -2.69 13.17 4.18
CA GLY A 79 -3.35 14.43 4.54
C GLY A 79 -2.43 15.66 4.51
N VAL A 80 -1.15 15.50 4.85
CA VAL A 80 -0.17 16.59 4.86
C VAL A 80 0.52 16.79 3.50
N LEU A 81 0.86 15.71 2.79
CA LEU A 81 1.63 15.77 1.55
C LEU A 81 0.76 15.86 0.29
N PHE A 82 -0.50 15.46 0.36
CA PHE A 82 -1.40 15.48 -0.78
C PHE A 82 -1.74 16.93 -1.16
N LYS A 83 -1.27 17.33 -2.34
CA LYS A 83 -1.59 18.62 -2.95
C LYS A 83 -2.69 18.40 -3.98
N ASN A 84 -3.77 19.18 -3.87
CA ASN A 84 -4.80 19.23 -4.90
C ASN A 84 -4.23 19.92 -6.15
N GLU A 85 -3.86 19.12 -7.16
CA GLU A 85 -3.61 19.63 -8.51
C GLU A 85 -4.95 19.71 -9.27
N GLN A 86 -5.31 20.90 -9.75
CA GLN A 86 -6.41 21.06 -10.72
C GLN A 86 -5.95 20.43 -12.04
N ILE A 87 -6.49 19.27 -12.40
CA ILE A 87 -6.18 18.62 -13.68
C ILE A 87 -6.92 19.39 -14.78
N GLU A 88 -6.21 20.27 -15.47
CA GLU A 88 -6.74 21.01 -16.62
C GLU A 88 -6.91 20.05 -17.79
N TYR A 89 -8.14 19.61 -18.04
CA TYR A 89 -8.49 18.80 -19.21
C TYR A 89 -8.34 19.65 -20.47
N LYS A 90 -7.28 19.44 -21.26
CA LYS A 90 -7.23 19.95 -22.63
C LYS A 90 -8.28 19.22 -23.46
N LYS A 91 -9.33 19.95 -23.88
CA LYS A 91 -10.29 19.55 -24.90
C LYS A 91 -9.61 19.34 -26.25
#